data_AF-A0A3C1SVU1-F1
#
_entry.id   AF-A0A3C1SVU1-F1
#
_cell.length_a   1.000
_cell.length_b   1.000
_cell.length_c   1.000
_cell.angle_alpha   90.00
_cell.angle_beta   90.00
_cell.angle_gamma   90.00
#
_symmetry.space_group_name_H-M   'P 1'
#
loop_
_entity.id
_entity.type
_entity.pdbx_description
1 polymer ?
#
loop_
_entity_poly.entity_id
_entity_poly.type
_entity_poly.pdbx_seq_one_letter_code
_entity_poly.pdbx_strand_id
1 'polypeptide(L)' 'GVEVRGFGGFYKKHRKARLGINPKTSERTQVGEKFVPFFKPGKSLREAVDNQ' A
#
# COMPACT_ATOMS: atom_id res chain seq x y z
N GLY A 1 -10.37 7.47 -5.38
CA GLY A 1 -10.31 6.19 -4.65
C GLY A 1 -11.50 5.36 -5.07
N VAL A 2 -11.53 4.10 -4.70
CA VAL A 2 -12.69 3.22 -4.87
C VAL A 2 -13.12 2.79 -3.48
N GLU A 3 -14.41 2.83 -3.19
CA GLU A 3 -14.94 2.41 -1.89
C GLU A 3 -16.05 1.39 -2.10
N VAL A 4 -15.93 0.26 -1.41
CA VAL A 4 -16.88 -0.85 -1.45
C VAL A 4 -17.37 -1.06 -0.03
N ARG A 5 -18.63 -0.69 0.24
CA ARG A 5 -19.23 -0.79 1.59
C ARG A 5 -19.15 -2.23 2.11
N GLY A 6 -18.81 -2.39 3.38
CA GLY A 6 -18.59 -3.71 4.01
C GLY A 6 -17.22 -4.33 3.74
N PHE A 7 -16.61 -4.07 2.58
CA PHE A 7 -15.30 -4.62 2.21
C PHE A 7 -14.13 -3.70 2.59
N GLY A 8 -14.16 -2.43 2.14
CA GLY A 8 -13.09 -1.48 2.36
C GLY A 8 -12.90 -0.51 1.20
N GLY A 9 -11.81 0.25 1.24
CA GLY A 9 -11.50 1.27 0.24
C GLY A 9 -10.08 1.21 -0.30
N PHE A 10 -9.92 1.49 -1.59
CA PHE A 10 -8.64 1.66 -2.27
C PHE A 10 -8.34 3.14 -2.50
N TYR A 11 -7.17 3.56 -2.05
CA TYR A 11 -6.69 4.94 -2.11
C TYR A 11 -5.32 5.00 -2.77
N LYS A 12 -4.91 6.18 -3.21
CA LYS A 12 -3.54 6.45 -3.64
C LYS A 12 -2.74 6.97 -2.44
N LYS A 13 -1.57 6.38 -2.17
CA LYS A 13 -0.61 6.90 -1.18
C LYS A 13 0.59 7.47 -1.91
N HIS A 14 0.90 8.74 -1.64
CA HIS A 14 2.10 9.38 -2.18
C HIS A 14 3.35 8.82 -1.50
N ARG A 15 4.36 8.47 -2.30
CA ARG A 15 5.69 8.08 -1.86
C ARG A 15 6.69 9.06 -2.45
N LYS A 16 7.38 9.80 -1.58
CA LYS A 16 8.45 10.71 -1.96
C LYS A 16 9.61 9.95 -2.60
N ALA A 17 10.37 10.63 -3.46
CA ALA A 17 11.62 10.11 -3.99
C ALA A 17 12.58 9.73 -2.86
N ARG A 18 13.38 8.67 -3.07
CA ARG A 18 14.35 8.18 -2.09
C ARG A 18 15.49 7.42 -2.76
N LEU A 19 16.59 7.22 -2.03
CA LEU A 19 17.58 6.21 -2.39
C LEU A 19 17.11 4.84 -1.89
N GLY A 20 16.98 3.89 -2.82
CA GLY A 20 16.73 2.49 -2.55
C GLY A 20 18.02 1.67 -2.61
N ILE A 21 17.91 0.40 -2.25
CA ILE A 21 18.98 -0.59 -2.40
C ILE A 21 18.44 -1.66 -3.35
N ASN A 22 19.23 -2.01 -4.37
CA ASN A 22 18.93 -3.16 -5.20
C ASN A 22 19.12 -4.43 -4.35
N PRO A 23 18.07 -5.23 -4.07
CA PRO A 23 18.19 -6.40 -3.21
C PRO A 23 19.10 -7.50 -3.80
N LYS A 24 19.42 -7.45 -5.10
CA LYS A 24 20.31 -8.42 -5.76
C LYS A 24 21.79 -8.04 -5.66
N THR A 25 22.14 -6.75 -5.73
CA THR A 25 23.54 -6.27 -5.81
C THR A 25 23.99 -5.45 -4.60
N SER A 26 23.06 -5.08 -3.71
CA SER A 26 23.30 -4.18 -2.58
C SER A 26 23.72 -2.74 -2.97
N GLU A 27 23.66 -2.39 -4.25
CA GLU A 27 23.98 -1.05 -4.73
C GLU A 27 22.85 -0.06 -4.46
N ARG A 28 23.22 1.22 -4.29
CA ARG A 28 22.27 2.31 -4.11
C ARG A 28 21.67 2.70 -5.46
N THR A 29 20.35 2.85 -5.52
CA THR A 29 19.63 3.23 -6.74
C THR A 29 18.58 4.30 -6.44
N GLN A 30 18.43 5.27 -7.34
CA GLN A 30 17.41 6.30 -7.19
C GLN A 30 16.01 5.75 -7.48
N VAL A 31 15.09 5.97 -6.55
CA VAL A 31 13.67 5.64 -6.69
C VAL A 31 12.90 6.95 -6.77
N GLY A 32 12.32 7.23 -7.93
CA GLY A 32 11.49 8.41 -8.13
C GLY A 32 10.25 8.44 -7.25
N GLU A 33 9.66 9.62 -7.11
CA GLU A 33 8.36 9.76 -6.45
C GLU A 33 7.25 9.07 -7.25
N LYS A 34 6.25 8.55 -6.55
CA LYS A 34 5.12 7.89 -7.18
C LYS A 34 3.92 7.77 -6.24
N PHE A 35 2.77 7.50 -6.83
CA PHE A 35 1.60 7.02 -6.10
C PHE A 35 1.56 5.51 -6.12
N VAL A 36 1.22 4.90 -4.98
CA VAL A 36 0.97 3.46 -4.87
C VAL A 36 -0.46 3.20 -4.38
N PRO A 37 -1.11 2.12 -4.84
CA PRO A 37 -2.38 1.68 -4.26
C PRO A 37 -2.23 1.37 -2.77
N PHE A 38 -3.23 1.73 -1.99
CA PHE A 38 -3.33 1.45 -0.56
C PHE A 38 -4.76 1.01 -0.25
N PHE A 39 -4.92 -0.17 0.34
CA PHE A 39 -6.21 -0.68 0.77
C PHE A 39 -6.41 -0.43 2.26
N LYS A 40 -7.59 0.09 2.62
CA LYS A 40 -8.08 0.20 4.00
C LYS A 40 -9.24 -0.78 4.17
N PRO A 41 -9.08 -1.86 4.95
CA PRO A 41 -10.17 -2.81 5.18
C PRO A 41 -11.33 -2.15 5.92
N GLY A 42 -12.54 -2.51 5.51
CA GLY A 42 -13.78 -2.14 6.20
C GLY A 42 -13.96 -2.96 7.48
N LYS A 43 -14.86 -2.49 8.35
CA LYS A 43 -15.14 -3.15 9.64
C LYS A 43 -15.52 -4.62 9.46
N SER A 44 -16.50 -4.92 8.60
CA SER A 44 -17.00 -6.28 8.40
C SER A 44 -15.94 -7.25 7.90
N LEU A 45 -15.12 -6.86 6.91
CA LEU A 45 -14.00 -7.68 6.44
C LEU A 45 -12.98 -7.94 7.57
N ARG A 46 -12.67 -6.90 8.34
CA ARG A 46 -11.68 -6.99 9.41
C ARG A 46 -12.14 -7.93 10.52
N GLU A 47 -13.40 -7.81 10.95
CA GLU A 47 -14.00 -8.69 11.96
C GLU A 47 -14.08 -10.15 11.49
N ALA A 48 -14.33 -10.38 10.20
CA ALA A 48 -14.40 -11.73 9.63
C ALA A 48 -13.04 -12.43 9.52
N VAL A 49 -11.94 -11.68 9.39
CA VAL A 49 -10.58 -12.24 9.27
C VAL A 49 -9.87 -12.32 10.61
N ASP A 50 -9.99 -11.28 11.45
CA ASP A 50 -9.24 -11.18 12.71
C ASP A 50 -9.76 -12.16 13.79
N ASN A 51 -10.98 -12.71 13.63
CA ASN A 51 -11.59 -13.68 14.54
C ASN A 51 -11.71 -15.11 13.96
N GLN A 52 -10.96 -15.42 12.91
CA GLN A 52 -10.68 -16.79 12.48
C GLN A 52 -9.41 -17.31 13.17
#